data_AF-A0A6B1EP00-F1
#
_entry.id   AF-A0A6B1EP00-F1
#
_cell.length_a   1.000
_cell.length_b   1.000
_cell.length_c   1.000
_cell.angle_alpha   90.00
_cell.angle_beta   90.00
_cell.angle_gamma   90.00
#
_symmetry.space_group_name_H-M   'P 1'
#
loop_
_entity.id
_entity.type
_entity.pdbx_description
1 polymer ?
#
loop_
_entity_poly.entity_id
_entity_poly.type
_entity_poly.pdbx_seq_one_letter_code
_entity_poly.pdbx_strand_id
1 'polypeptide(L)'
;MKIQYLKHYLLILGIHLIIYTGCTTENTTNPVDPTESSEVVLENHQLTENETWTPEKTYTVKGTLEIPQDVTLNIQPGTTVKFGRNALLTVRGILKIGTPLAQEQVTELVYLTSENIKPAPADWNGILFDHTHDLESFIRGAVIEYATTALDIKTTSPTVAACTLRLNTTAIALDGSDAQIQHNDILDNNTGVKTIGRQTRPQIQKNNITINETGIFCENVQSIIRNNNLNANIFALRLNVKFNLIVSNNWWGNSDATEIANVIIDATDRELITKQVGIVYYEPFTDERIADAGFPYPTLLDSN
;
A
#
# COMPACT_ATOMS: atom_id res chain seq x y z
N MET A 1 83.60 -14.19 43.12
CA MET A 1 83.57 -15.48 42.42
C MET A 1 83.32 -15.21 40.94
N LYS A 2 84.35 -15.43 40.10
CA LYS A 2 84.46 -15.45 38.61
C LYS A 2 83.50 -14.53 37.79
N ILE A 3 83.95 -13.42 37.19
CA ILE A 3 84.80 -13.24 35.97
C ILE A 3 84.13 -13.74 34.67
N GLN A 4 83.72 -12.80 33.80
CA GLN A 4 84.10 -12.61 32.37
C GLN A 4 83.03 -11.72 31.66
N TYR A 5 83.32 -10.47 31.29
CA TYR A 5 83.96 -9.98 30.05
C TYR A 5 83.09 -10.27 28.80
N LEU A 6 82.84 -9.38 27.82
CA LEU A 6 83.74 -8.41 27.21
C LEU A 6 83.02 -7.60 26.08
N LYS A 7 83.39 -6.31 25.97
CA LYS A 7 83.61 -5.46 24.75
C LYS A 7 82.49 -5.24 23.72
N HIS A 8 82.01 -4.00 23.60
CA HIS A 8 82.58 -2.82 22.89
C HIS A 8 82.27 -2.81 21.39
N TYR A 9 81.71 -1.67 20.96
CA TYR A 9 82.08 -0.78 19.83
C TYR A 9 80.79 -0.30 19.14
N LEU A 10 80.64 0.90 18.57
CA LEU A 10 81.28 2.21 18.61
C LEU A 10 80.52 3.01 17.51
N LEU A 11 80.21 4.30 17.76
CA LEU A 11 80.19 5.39 16.76
C LEU A 11 79.16 5.32 15.59
N ILE A 12 78.35 6.33 15.25
CA ILE A 12 78.61 7.64 14.59
C ILE A 12 77.22 8.32 14.50
N LEU A 13 76.92 9.49 15.06
CA LEU A 13 77.24 10.88 14.68
C LEU A 13 76.72 11.37 13.30
N GLY A 14 75.66 12.19 13.33
CA GLY A 14 75.34 13.23 12.33
C GLY A 14 74.30 14.18 12.98
N ILE A 15 74.59 15.44 13.36
CA ILE A 15 74.94 16.65 12.57
C ILE A 15 73.89 16.87 11.47
N HIS A 16 73.11 17.97 11.35
CA HIS A 16 72.98 19.29 12.00
C HIS A 16 71.53 19.78 11.70
N LEU A 17 70.84 20.44 12.64
CA LEU A 17 70.70 21.90 12.77
C LEU A 17 70.06 22.61 11.55
N ILE A 18 68.83 23.13 11.70
CA ILE A 18 68.51 24.57 11.83
C ILE A 18 66.99 24.78 11.66
N ILE A 19 66.49 25.60 12.57
CA ILE A 19 65.13 26.10 12.75
C ILE A 19 64.72 27.02 11.60
N TYR A 20 63.47 26.92 11.13
CA TYR A 20 62.69 28.11 10.77
C TYR A 20 61.26 27.99 11.28
N THR A 21 60.86 29.05 11.97
CA THR A 21 59.53 29.37 12.45
C THR A 21 58.58 29.58 11.28
N GLY A 22 57.42 28.91 11.29
CA GLY A 22 56.33 29.15 10.37
C GLY A 22 55.01 28.89 11.09
N CYS A 23 54.22 29.95 11.29
CA CYS A 23 52.88 29.91 11.86
C CYS A 23 51.98 29.00 11.00
N THR A 24 51.37 27.97 11.58
CA THR A 24 50.32 27.19 10.92
C THR A 24 49.01 27.39 11.65
N THR A 25 48.06 28.02 10.98
CA THR A 25 46.65 27.96 11.31
C THR A 25 46.23 26.51 11.50
N GLU A 26 45.61 26.18 12.63
CA GLU A 26 44.98 24.88 12.84
C GLU A 26 43.88 24.69 11.80
N ASN A 27 44.18 23.92 10.74
CA ASN A 27 43.17 23.32 9.90
C ASN A 27 42.68 22.07 10.62
N THR A 28 41.69 22.23 11.49
CA THR A 28 40.86 21.10 11.93
C THR A 28 39.96 20.70 10.77
N THR A 29 40.47 19.92 9.82
CA THR A 29 39.60 19.13 8.95
C THR A 29 39.05 18.00 9.81
N ASN A 30 37.94 18.26 10.49
CA ASN A 30 37.05 17.18 10.88
C ASN A 30 36.72 16.39 9.61
N PRO A 31 36.86 15.06 9.61
CA PRO A 31 36.25 14.26 8.57
C PRO A 31 34.74 14.49 8.71
N VAL A 32 34.15 15.23 7.77
CA VAL A 32 32.71 15.23 7.60
C VAL A 32 32.39 13.84 7.05
N ASP A 33 31.89 12.99 7.93
CA ASP A 33 31.19 11.78 7.55
C ASP A 33 30.07 12.19 6.57
N PRO A 34 30.02 11.67 5.33
CA PRO A 34 28.92 11.99 4.44
C PRO A 34 27.70 11.32 5.05
N THR A 35 26.86 12.10 5.72
CA THR A 35 25.50 11.67 6.08
C THR A 35 24.84 11.18 4.80
N GLU A 36 24.78 9.85 4.62
CA GLU A 36 23.90 9.25 3.63
C GLU A 36 22.50 9.80 3.92
N SER A 37 21.96 10.55 2.96
CA SER A 37 20.61 11.06 3.06
C SER A 37 19.66 9.88 3.21
N SER A 38 18.98 9.79 4.36
CA SER A 38 17.92 8.82 4.60
C SER A 38 16.64 9.15 3.81
N GLU A 39 16.67 10.18 2.96
CA GLU A 39 15.56 10.60 2.12
C GLU A 39 15.93 10.54 0.63
N VAL A 40 15.05 9.92 -0.16
CA VAL A 40 15.13 9.82 -1.61
C VAL A 40 13.93 10.57 -2.20
N VAL A 41 14.18 11.61 -2.99
CA VAL A 41 13.12 12.39 -3.66
C VAL A 41 13.11 12.06 -5.14
N LEU A 42 11.93 11.68 -5.66
CA LEU A 42 11.70 11.25 -7.04
C LEU A 42 10.76 12.25 -7.72
N GLU A 43 11.30 13.15 -8.54
CA GLU A 43 10.52 14.17 -9.26
C GLU A 43 10.29 13.76 -10.71
N ASN A 44 9.02 13.49 -11.10
CA ASN A 44 8.65 13.05 -12.46
C ASN A 44 9.57 11.95 -13.00
N HIS A 45 9.71 10.88 -12.21
CA HIS A 45 10.73 9.86 -12.41
C HIS A 45 10.18 8.64 -13.15
N GLN A 46 11.01 8.00 -13.97
CA GLN A 46 10.72 6.72 -14.59
C GLN A 46 11.87 5.78 -14.25
N LEU A 47 11.55 4.59 -13.75
CA LEU A 47 12.55 3.55 -13.48
C LEU A 47 13.19 3.07 -14.78
N THR A 48 14.50 2.87 -14.77
CA THR A 48 15.25 2.36 -15.94
C THR A 48 15.64 0.89 -15.81
N GLU A 49 15.59 0.34 -14.60
CA GLU A 49 15.90 -1.05 -14.27
C GLU A 49 15.15 -1.47 -13.01
N ASN A 50 15.22 -2.76 -12.67
CA ASN A 50 14.60 -3.28 -11.47
C ASN A 50 15.17 -2.58 -10.23
N GLU A 51 14.29 -2.11 -9.36
CA GLU A 51 14.68 -1.41 -8.13
C GLU A 51 14.07 -2.09 -6.91
N THR A 52 14.81 -2.02 -5.79
CA THR A 52 14.31 -2.43 -4.48
C THR A 52 14.42 -1.27 -3.52
N TRP A 53 13.28 -0.90 -2.94
CA TRP A 53 13.19 0.11 -1.89
C TRP A 53 13.19 -0.55 -0.53
N THR A 54 13.98 0.01 0.39
CA THR A 54 14.33 -0.61 1.67
C THR A 54 13.98 0.32 2.84
N PRO A 55 13.72 -0.21 4.05
CA PRO A 55 13.22 0.57 5.18
C PRO A 55 14.22 1.58 5.75
N GLU A 56 15.50 1.52 5.39
CA GLU A 56 16.52 2.49 5.83
C GLU A 56 16.32 3.88 5.20
N LYS A 57 15.45 4.00 4.19
CA LYS A 57 15.17 5.23 3.46
C LYS A 57 13.68 5.55 3.47
N THR A 58 13.37 6.84 3.49
CA THR A 58 12.05 7.37 3.15
C THR A 58 12.06 7.82 1.70
N TYR A 59 11.07 7.37 0.93
CA TYR A 59 10.94 7.71 -0.49
C TYR A 59 9.82 8.73 -0.67
N THR A 60 10.11 9.87 -1.29
CA THR A 60 9.14 10.93 -1.55
C THR A 60 8.93 11.07 -3.05
N VAL A 61 7.74 10.76 -3.55
CA VAL A 61 7.37 10.87 -4.97
C VAL A 61 6.67 12.21 -5.23
N LYS A 62 7.20 12.99 -6.17
CA LYS A 62 6.63 14.27 -6.61
C LYS A 62 6.31 14.21 -8.10
N GLY A 63 5.04 14.43 -8.44
CA GLY A 63 4.57 14.22 -9.82
C GLY A 63 4.40 12.73 -10.14
N THR A 64 4.73 12.32 -11.36
CA THR A 64 4.54 10.92 -11.79
C THR A 64 5.79 10.08 -11.49
N LEU A 65 5.61 8.93 -10.85
CA LEU A 65 6.58 7.83 -10.87
C LEU A 65 6.07 6.75 -11.82
N GLU A 66 6.87 6.35 -12.80
CA GLU A 66 6.52 5.29 -13.74
C GLU A 66 7.40 4.06 -13.57
N ILE A 67 6.75 2.90 -13.44
CA ILE A 67 7.36 1.58 -13.58
C ILE A 67 7.05 1.11 -15.00
N PRO A 68 7.98 1.23 -15.96
CA PRO A 68 7.72 0.83 -17.34
C PRO A 68 7.63 -0.69 -17.48
N GLN A 69 7.21 -1.16 -18.65
CA GLN A 69 7.18 -2.58 -18.98
C GLN A 69 8.55 -3.24 -18.73
N ASP A 70 8.53 -4.51 -18.33
CA ASP A 70 9.71 -5.34 -18.05
C ASP A 70 10.57 -4.89 -16.85
N VAL A 71 10.16 -3.82 -16.15
CA VAL A 71 10.77 -3.36 -14.90
C VAL A 71 9.92 -3.78 -13.70
N THR A 72 10.59 -4.17 -12.62
CA THR A 72 10.00 -4.49 -11.33
C THR A 72 10.42 -3.48 -10.27
N LEU A 73 9.45 -2.91 -9.56
CA LEU A 73 9.69 -2.23 -8.29
C LEU A 73 9.29 -3.14 -7.13
N ASN A 74 10.23 -3.41 -6.23
CA ASN A 74 9.99 -4.13 -4.99
C ASN A 74 10.12 -3.18 -3.79
N ILE A 75 9.00 -2.88 -3.12
CA ILE A 75 8.97 -2.06 -1.91
C ILE A 75 8.92 -2.99 -0.70
N GLN A 76 10.02 -3.09 0.04
CA GLN A 76 10.15 -4.03 1.15
C GLN A 76 9.28 -3.63 2.36
N PRO A 77 8.86 -4.60 3.20
CA PRO A 77 8.25 -4.32 4.49
C PRO A 77 9.06 -3.30 5.31
N GLY A 78 8.37 -2.47 6.10
CA GLY A 78 8.96 -1.39 6.88
C GLY A 78 9.21 -0.10 6.10
N THR A 79 9.13 -0.12 4.76
CA THR A 79 9.40 1.07 3.94
C THR A 79 8.27 2.10 4.06
N THR A 80 8.63 3.38 4.13
CA THR A 80 7.68 4.51 4.02
C THR A 80 7.85 5.23 2.70
N VAL A 81 6.73 5.40 2.00
CA VAL A 81 6.60 6.15 0.75
C VAL A 81 5.62 7.29 0.94
N LYS A 82 6.08 8.51 0.68
CA LYS A 82 5.28 9.74 0.75
C LYS A 82 5.00 10.26 -0.65
N PHE A 83 3.75 10.65 -0.89
CA PHE A 83 3.31 11.18 -2.17
C PHE A 83 3.02 12.67 -2.03
N GLY A 84 3.70 13.47 -2.85
CA GLY A 84 3.43 14.89 -2.99
C GLY A 84 2.06 15.14 -3.64
N ARG A 85 1.63 16.40 -3.65
CA ARG A 85 0.31 16.77 -4.15
C ARG A 85 0.10 16.31 -5.61
N ASN A 86 -1.01 15.64 -5.89
CA ASN A 86 -1.36 15.06 -7.19
C ASN A 86 -0.34 14.03 -7.73
N ALA A 87 0.56 13.50 -6.89
CA ALA A 87 1.51 12.48 -7.34
C ALA A 87 0.79 11.20 -7.75
N LEU A 88 1.35 10.48 -8.72
CA LEU A 88 0.77 9.27 -9.31
C LEU A 88 1.87 8.23 -9.50
N LEU A 89 1.65 7.01 -9.03
CA LEU A 89 2.47 5.87 -9.39
C LEU A 89 1.79 5.11 -10.55
N THR A 90 2.38 5.15 -11.74
CA THR A 90 1.89 4.42 -12.91
C THR A 90 2.67 3.12 -13.06
N VAL A 91 1.95 2.00 -13.05
CA VAL A 91 2.50 0.64 -13.15
C VAL A 91 2.17 0.08 -14.53
N ARG A 92 3.21 -0.05 -15.37
CA ARG A 92 3.20 -0.75 -16.66
C ARG A 92 4.09 -2.01 -16.64
N GLY A 93 4.95 -2.12 -15.63
CA GLY A 93 5.72 -3.33 -15.30
C GLY A 93 5.12 -4.08 -14.11
N ILE A 94 5.97 -4.47 -13.16
CA ILE A 94 5.59 -5.23 -11.96
C ILE A 94 5.77 -4.37 -10.71
N LEU A 95 4.75 -4.34 -9.85
CA LEU A 95 4.83 -3.72 -8.53
C LEU A 95 4.61 -4.76 -7.44
N LYS A 96 5.58 -4.90 -6.55
CA LYS A 96 5.54 -5.78 -5.38
C LYS A 96 5.67 -4.93 -4.13
N ILE A 97 4.62 -4.87 -3.30
CA ILE A 97 4.60 -4.09 -2.07
C ILE A 97 4.46 -5.03 -0.87
N GLY A 98 5.40 -4.88 0.06
CA GLY A 98 5.39 -5.52 1.36
C GLY A 98 5.78 -6.99 1.31
N THR A 99 5.13 -7.81 2.12
CA THR A 99 5.59 -9.17 2.38
C THR A 99 5.26 -10.10 1.21
N PRO A 100 6.25 -10.82 0.62
CA PRO A 100 6.01 -11.77 -0.45
C PRO A 100 4.91 -12.79 -0.14
N LEU A 101 4.09 -13.13 -1.14
CA LEU A 101 2.94 -14.05 -0.99
C LEU A 101 3.33 -15.46 -0.51
N ALA A 102 4.58 -15.88 -0.76
CA ALA A 102 5.12 -17.16 -0.30
C ALA A 102 5.46 -17.21 1.20
N GLN A 103 5.53 -16.06 1.88
CA GLN A 103 5.82 -15.99 3.30
C GLN A 103 4.53 -16.04 4.13
N GLU A 104 4.53 -16.85 5.18
CA GLU A 104 3.34 -17.12 5.99
C GLU A 104 2.81 -15.87 6.69
N GLN A 105 3.68 -15.08 7.31
CA GLN A 105 3.29 -13.95 8.18
C GLN A 105 3.75 -12.60 7.63
N VAL A 106 2.93 -11.56 7.86
CA VAL A 106 3.36 -10.16 7.72
C VAL A 106 3.94 -9.74 9.08
N THR A 107 5.18 -9.26 9.09
CA THR A 107 5.88 -8.84 10.31
C THR A 107 6.07 -7.33 10.42
N GLU A 108 6.06 -6.64 9.29
CA GLU A 108 6.21 -5.18 9.19
C GLU A 108 5.30 -4.66 8.06
N LEU A 109 4.93 -3.38 8.15
CA LEU A 109 4.02 -2.73 7.22
C LEU A 109 4.76 -1.77 6.29
N VAL A 110 4.31 -1.69 5.04
CA VAL A 110 4.68 -0.60 4.13
C VAL A 110 3.67 0.53 4.30
N TYR A 111 4.14 1.77 4.45
CA TYR A 111 3.27 2.94 4.55
C TYR A 111 3.32 3.73 3.24
N LEU A 112 2.15 3.93 2.63
CA LEU A 112 1.96 4.74 1.43
C LEU A 112 1.00 5.88 1.76
N THR A 113 1.54 7.08 1.92
CA THR A 113 0.81 8.20 2.53
C THR A 113 1.15 9.55 1.90
N SER A 114 0.49 10.62 2.35
CA SER A 114 0.72 11.98 1.87
C SER A 114 2.04 12.56 2.42
N GLU A 115 2.76 13.34 1.61
CA GLU A 115 3.89 14.18 2.08
C GLU A 115 3.39 15.38 2.91
N ASN A 116 2.09 15.70 2.85
CA ASN A 116 1.52 16.87 3.49
C ASN A 116 1.59 16.79 5.02
N ILE A 117 1.88 17.91 5.68
CA ILE A 117 1.96 18.02 7.15
C ILE A 117 0.59 17.77 7.80
N LYS A 118 -0.49 18.06 7.07
CA LYS A 118 -1.88 17.77 7.47
C LYS A 118 -2.55 16.97 6.37
N PRO A 119 -2.33 15.64 6.35
CA PRO A 119 -2.88 14.79 5.30
C PRO A 119 -4.40 14.87 5.22
N ALA A 120 -4.93 14.88 3.99
CA ALA A 120 -6.35 14.82 3.72
C ALA A 120 -6.64 13.90 2.51
N PRO A 121 -7.82 13.27 2.44
CA PRO A 121 -8.22 12.51 1.26
C PRO A 121 -8.06 13.33 -0.03
N ALA A 122 -7.60 12.68 -1.10
CA ALA A 122 -7.26 13.29 -2.38
C ALA A 122 -6.01 14.21 -2.39
N ASP A 123 -5.10 14.07 -1.42
CA ASP A 123 -3.80 14.74 -1.47
C ASP A 123 -2.96 14.26 -2.66
N TRP A 124 -3.03 12.97 -2.99
CA TRP A 124 -2.34 12.37 -4.13
C TRP A 124 -3.31 11.54 -4.98
N ASN A 125 -2.92 11.21 -6.22
CA ASN A 125 -3.85 10.63 -7.18
C ASN A 125 -4.07 9.13 -6.94
N GLY A 126 -3.02 8.38 -6.63
CA GLY A 126 -3.13 6.93 -6.45
C GLY A 126 -2.01 6.11 -7.05
N ILE A 127 -2.21 4.79 -7.04
CA ILE A 127 -1.43 3.81 -7.80
C ILE A 127 -2.31 3.31 -8.94
N LEU A 128 -1.90 3.59 -10.17
CA LEU A 128 -2.57 3.16 -11.38
C LEU A 128 -1.87 1.93 -11.95
N PHE A 129 -2.55 0.78 -11.96
CA PHE A 129 -2.14 -0.36 -12.77
C PHE A 129 -2.73 -0.18 -14.18
N ASP A 130 -1.85 -0.01 -15.16
CA ASP A 130 -2.22 0.32 -16.53
C ASP A 130 -1.93 -0.88 -17.46
N HIS A 131 -2.92 -1.75 -17.61
CA HIS A 131 -2.92 -2.87 -18.58
C HIS A 131 -1.77 -3.88 -18.44
N THR A 132 -1.35 -4.16 -17.22
CA THR A 132 -0.29 -5.13 -16.85
C THR A 132 -0.77 -6.59 -16.83
N HIS A 133 -1.42 -7.05 -17.91
CA HIS A 133 -1.94 -8.42 -18.02
C HIS A 133 -0.84 -9.47 -17.76
N ASP A 134 -1.19 -10.55 -17.08
CA ASP A 134 -0.31 -11.70 -16.77
C ASP A 134 0.94 -11.40 -15.92
N LEU A 135 1.05 -10.19 -15.37
CA LEU A 135 2.15 -9.82 -14.48
C LEU A 135 1.80 -10.07 -13.00
N GLU A 136 2.75 -10.66 -12.26
CA GLU A 136 2.58 -11.02 -10.85
C GLU A 136 2.84 -9.83 -9.90
N SER A 137 1.98 -8.83 -9.96
CA SER A 137 1.96 -7.73 -8.98
C SER A 137 1.17 -8.12 -7.72
N PHE A 138 1.63 -7.67 -6.57
CA PHE A 138 0.90 -7.85 -5.31
C PHE A 138 1.13 -6.67 -4.36
N ILE A 139 0.15 -6.47 -3.48
CA ILE A 139 0.22 -5.56 -2.35
C ILE A 139 -0.17 -6.38 -1.13
N ARG A 140 0.78 -6.60 -0.22
CA ARG A 140 0.56 -7.37 1.00
C ARG A 140 1.26 -6.78 2.21
N GLY A 141 0.50 -6.48 3.26
CA GLY A 141 1.05 -5.84 4.46
C GLY A 141 1.32 -4.35 4.24
N ALA A 142 0.34 -3.63 3.69
CA ALA A 142 0.47 -2.19 3.42
C ALA A 142 -0.64 -1.37 4.08
N VAL A 143 -0.30 -0.15 4.46
CA VAL A 143 -1.23 0.91 4.87
C VAL A 143 -1.25 1.95 3.76
N ILE A 144 -2.41 2.20 3.15
CA ILE A 144 -2.56 3.14 2.03
C ILE A 144 -3.61 4.20 2.39
N GLU A 145 -3.18 5.45 2.40
CA GLU A 145 -3.99 6.56 2.92
C GLU A 145 -3.96 7.82 2.07
N TYR A 146 -5.02 8.63 2.18
CA TYR A 146 -5.11 9.99 1.66
C TYR A 146 -5.08 10.13 0.13
N ALA A 147 -5.29 9.03 -0.60
CA ALA A 147 -5.37 9.04 -2.06
C ALA A 147 -6.74 9.50 -2.57
N THR A 148 -6.77 9.96 -3.82
CA THR A 148 -8.01 10.08 -4.59
C THR A 148 -8.54 8.68 -4.89
N THR A 149 -7.74 7.85 -5.57
CA THR A 149 -8.03 6.43 -5.74
C THR A 149 -6.79 5.65 -5.33
N ALA A 150 -6.78 5.02 -4.15
CA ALA A 150 -5.57 4.38 -3.63
C ALA A 150 -5.02 3.32 -4.59
N LEU A 151 -5.88 2.41 -5.07
CA LEU A 151 -5.56 1.44 -6.10
C LEU A 151 -6.54 1.58 -7.28
N ASP A 152 -6.10 2.14 -8.41
CA ASP A 152 -6.84 2.18 -9.68
C ASP A 152 -6.33 1.05 -10.59
N ILE A 153 -7.06 -0.06 -10.65
CA ILE A 153 -6.60 -1.31 -11.26
C ILE A 153 -7.32 -1.54 -12.58
N LYS A 154 -6.63 -1.27 -13.69
CA LYS A 154 -7.19 -1.40 -15.04
C LYS A 154 -6.64 -2.63 -15.74
N THR A 155 -7.56 -3.53 -16.10
CA THR A 155 -7.32 -4.74 -16.90
C THR A 155 -6.07 -5.50 -16.44
N THR A 156 -5.95 -5.69 -15.13
CA THR A 156 -4.85 -6.36 -14.43
C THR A 156 -5.45 -7.02 -13.20
N SER A 157 -4.92 -8.16 -12.76
CA SER A 157 -5.48 -8.89 -11.62
C SER A 157 -4.44 -9.10 -10.49
N PRO A 158 -3.94 -8.03 -9.84
CA PRO A 158 -3.00 -8.20 -8.73
C PRO A 158 -3.70 -8.81 -7.51
N THR A 159 -2.91 -9.34 -6.58
CA THR A 159 -3.40 -9.73 -5.26
C THR A 159 -3.27 -8.55 -4.30
N VAL A 160 -4.37 -8.15 -3.66
CA VAL A 160 -4.41 -7.15 -2.59
C VAL A 160 -4.83 -7.87 -1.31
N ALA A 161 -3.88 -8.09 -0.41
CA ALA A 161 -4.12 -8.92 0.77
C ALA A 161 -3.51 -8.36 2.05
N ALA A 162 -4.14 -8.57 3.20
CA ALA A 162 -3.58 -8.13 4.48
C ALA A 162 -3.15 -6.65 4.47
N CYS A 163 -3.99 -5.78 3.92
CA CYS A 163 -3.74 -4.34 3.86
C CYS A 163 -4.78 -3.57 4.69
N THR A 164 -4.41 -2.35 5.08
CA THR A 164 -5.34 -1.34 5.59
C THR A 164 -5.44 -0.22 4.56
N LEU A 165 -6.63 -0.02 3.99
CA LEU A 165 -6.91 1.07 3.05
C LEU A 165 -7.92 2.02 3.70
N ARG A 166 -7.45 3.20 4.11
CA ARG A 166 -8.29 4.16 4.83
C ARG A 166 -8.08 5.61 4.45
N LEU A 167 -9.09 6.45 4.72
CA LEU A 167 -9.01 7.89 4.47
C LEU A 167 -8.72 8.23 3.00
N ASN A 168 -9.19 7.40 2.07
CA ASN A 168 -9.12 7.65 0.64
C ASN A 168 -10.49 8.11 0.12
N THR A 169 -10.53 8.77 -1.03
CA THR A 169 -11.84 8.98 -1.70
C THR A 169 -12.36 7.63 -2.20
N THR A 170 -11.56 6.87 -2.96
CA THR A 170 -11.84 5.47 -3.29
C THR A 170 -10.65 4.61 -2.86
N ALA A 171 -10.88 3.54 -2.09
CA ALA A 171 -9.79 2.65 -1.69
C ALA A 171 -9.35 1.75 -2.86
N ILE A 172 -10.28 1.05 -3.50
CA ILE A 172 -9.97 0.16 -4.64
C ILE A 172 -10.96 0.38 -5.77
N ALA A 173 -10.47 0.73 -6.95
CA ALA A 173 -11.24 0.71 -8.18
C ALA A 173 -10.73 -0.42 -9.08
N LEU A 174 -11.63 -1.31 -9.48
CA LEU A 174 -11.36 -2.42 -10.38
C LEU A 174 -12.07 -2.14 -11.71
N ASP A 175 -11.32 -1.92 -12.78
CA ASP A 175 -11.87 -1.74 -14.13
C ASP A 175 -11.40 -2.88 -15.04
N GLY A 176 -12.29 -3.83 -15.33
CA GLY A 176 -11.94 -5.00 -16.13
C GLY A 176 -10.91 -5.91 -15.46
N SER A 177 -10.94 -6.03 -14.13
CA SER A 177 -10.00 -6.83 -13.33
C SER A 177 -10.66 -8.04 -12.63
N ASP A 178 -9.92 -9.15 -12.53
CA ASP A 178 -10.24 -10.34 -11.72
C ASP A 178 -9.42 -10.40 -10.42
N ALA A 179 -8.95 -9.24 -9.93
CA ALA A 179 -8.13 -9.13 -8.74
C ALA A 179 -8.69 -9.88 -7.52
N GLN A 180 -7.78 -10.37 -6.68
CA GLN A 180 -8.08 -11.02 -5.41
C GLN A 180 -7.95 -9.99 -4.30
N ILE A 181 -9.08 -9.61 -3.68
CA ILE A 181 -9.15 -8.66 -2.58
C ILE A 181 -9.53 -9.44 -1.32
N GLN A 182 -8.56 -9.69 -0.45
CA GLN A 182 -8.76 -10.54 0.72
C GLN A 182 -8.05 -10.11 2.00
N HIS A 183 -8.65 -10.39 3.16
CA HIS A 183 -8.03 -10.09 4.46
C HIS A 183 -7.62 -8.61 4.60
N ASN A 184 -8.39 -7.69 4.02
CA ASN A 184 -8.12 -6.26 4.13
C ASN A 184 -9.08 -5.59 5.10
N ASP A 185 -8.59 -4.55 5.77
CA ASP A 185 -9.40 -3.57 6.45
C ASP A 185 -9.57 -2.35 5.50
N ILE A 186 -10.79 -2.13 5.02
CA ILE A 186 -11.15 -1.08 4.07
C ILE A 186 -12.16 -0.16 4.77
N LEU A 187 -11.68 0.95 5.33
CA LEU A 187 -12.45 1.78 6.24
C LEU A 187 -12.23 3.28 6.08
N ASP A 188 -13.21 4.09 6.49
CA ASP A 188 -13.12 5.56 6.43
C ASP A 188 -12.82 6.09 5.02
N ASN A 189 -13.36 5.45 3.98
CA ASN A 189 -13.29 5.93 2.60
C ASN A 189 -14.67 6.40 2.14
N ASN A 190 -14.74 7.27 1.11
CA ASN A 190 -16.04 7.56 0.50
C ASN A 190 -16.56 6.30 -0.22
N THR A 191 -15.69 5.59 -0.95
CA THR A 191 -15.99 4.28 -1.53
C THR A 191 -14.92 3.27 -1.17
N GLY A 192 -15.31 2.14 -0.58
CA GLY A 192 -14.39 1.06 -0.25
C GLY A 192 -13.90 0.35 -1.51
N VAL A 193 -14.77 -0.44 -2.15
CA VAL A 193 -14.45 -1.15 -3.39
C VAL A 193 -15.43 -0.77 -4.49
N LYS A 194 -14.92 -0.24 -5.59
CA LYS A 194 -15.69 0.03 -6.81
C LYS A 194 -15.31 -0.99 -7.88
N THR A 195 -16.30 -1.68 -8.44
CA THR A 195 -16.09 -2.57 -9.59
C THR A 195 -16.75 -2.00 -10.83
N ILE A 196 -16.01 -1.99 -11.94
CA ILE A 196 -16.35 -1.42 -13.25
C ILE A 196 -15.84 -2.39 -14.33
N GLY A 197 -16.45 -2.34 -15.51
CA GLY A 197 -16.02 -3.10 -16.68
C GLY A 197 -17.05 -4.16 -17.07
N ARG A 198 -16.70 -5.05 -18.00
CA ARG A 198 -17.56 -6.16 -18.44
C ARG A 198 -16.77 -7.46 -18.36
N GLN A 199 -17.48 -8.57 -18.19
CA GLN A 199 -16.94 -9.92 -18.31
C GLN A 199 -15.81 -10.26 -17.32
N THR A 200 -15.74 -9.56 -16.19
CA THR A 200 -14.86 -9.89 -15.08
C THR A 200 -15.63 -10.36 -13.86
N ARG A 201 -14.91 -11.02 -12.97
CA ARG A 201 -15.38 -11.69 -11.76
C ARG A 201 -14.33 -11.53 -10.64
N PRO A 202 -14.07 -10.29 -10.19
CA PRO A 202 -13.18 -10.04 -9.07
C PRO A 202 -13.67 -10.75 -7.82
N GLN A 203 -12.72 -11.15 -6.96
CA GLN A 203 -13.00 -11.87 -5.73
C GLN A 203 -12.79 -10.95 -4.54
N ILE A 204 -13.89 -10.63 -3.85
CA ILE A 204 -13.90 -9.78 -2.65
C ILE A 204 -14.31 -10.66 -1.49
N GLN A 205 -13.34 -11.15 -0.71
CA GLN A 205 -13.59 -12.16 0.32
C GLN A 205 -12.79 -11.92 1.59
N LYS A 206 -13.35 -12.23 2.76
CA LYS A 206 -12.63 -12.12 4.04
C LYS A 206 -12.10 -10.72 4.34
N ASN A 207 -12.80 -9.67 3.91
CA ASN A 207 -12.44 -8.28 4.23
C ASN A 207 -13.34 -7.73 5.34
N ASN A 208 -12.82 -6.78 6.11
CA ASN A 208 -13.63 -5.82 6.85
C ASN A 208 -13.81 -4.59 5.96
N ILE A 209 -15.03 -4.34 5.50
CA ILE A 209 -15.37 -3.16 4.72
C ILE A 209 -16.35 -2.36 5.55
N THR A 210 -15.85 -1.38 6.29
CA THR A 210 -16.60 -0.76 7.39
C THR A 210 -16.41 0.75 7.43
N ILE A 211 -17.41 1.52 7.86
CA ILE A 211 -17.27 2.97 8.04
C ILE A 211 -16.92 3.68 6.71
N ASN A 212 -17.38 3.15 5.58
CA ASN A 212 -17.33 3.86 4.30
C ASN A 212 -18.69 4.50 4.02
N GLU A 213 -18.73 5.57 3.20
CA GLU A 213 -20.02 6.05 2.70
C GLU A 213 -20.68 4.96 1.83
N THR A 214 -19.94 4.38 0.88
CA THR A 214 -20.36 3.15 0.18
C THR A 214 -19.30 2.08 0.36
N GLY A 215 -19.66 0.94 0.96
CA GLY A 215 -18.76 -0.19 1.16
C GLY A 215 -18.31 -0.80 -0.16
N ILE A 216 -19.26 -1.37 -0.91
CA ILE A 216 -19.02 -1.92 -2.25
C ILE A 216 -19.96 -1.27 -3.27
N PHE A 217 -19.41 -0.66 -4.31
CA PHE A 217 -20.16 -0.14 -5.44
C PHE A 217 -19.94 -1.01 -6.68
N CYS A 218 -20.96 -1.79 -7.04
CA CYS A 218 -20.89 -2.72 -8.16
C CYS A 218 -21.47 -2.12 -9.44
N GLU A 219 -20.62 -1.82 -10.41
CA GLU A 219 -20.99 -1.33 -11.73
C GLU A 219 -20.54 -2.29 -12.83
N ASN A 220 -21.51 -2.78 -13.61
CA ASN A 220 -21.33 -3.62 -14.80
C ASN A 220 -20.56 -4.96 -14.63
N VAL A 221 -20.31 -5.43 -13.40
CA VAL A 221 -19.46 -6.61 -13.10
C VAL A 221 -20.18 -7.68 -12.25
N GLN A 222 -19.91 -8.97 -12.47
CA GLN A 222 -20.43 -10.10 -11.67
C GLN A 222 -19.45 -10.49 -10.56
N SER A 223 -19.23 -9.59 -9.59
CA SER A 223 -18.23 -9.80 -8.53
C SER A 223 -18.60 -10.99 -7.63
N ILE A 224 -17.61 -11.78 -7.17
CA ILE A 224 -17.82 -12.77 -6.11
C ILE A 224 -17.60 -12.06 -4.77
N ILE A 225 -18.68 -11.81 -4.04
CA ILE A 225 -18.66 -11.09 -2.76
C ILE A 225 -19.21 -12.02 -1.67
N ARG A 226 -18.31 -12.56 -0.85
CA ARG A 226 -18.67 -13.53 0.20
C ARG A 226 -17.68 -13.51 1.34
N ASN A 227 -18.12 -13.90 2.52
CA ASN A 227 -17.29 -13.97 3.72
C ASN A 227 -16.68 -12.62 4.14
N ASN A 228 -17.36 -11.50 3.89
CA ASN A 228 -16.92 -10.18 4.33
C ASN A 228 -17.75 -9.68 5.51
N ASN A 229 -17.16 -8.79 6.31
CA ASN A 229 -17.87 -7.96 7.28
C ASN A 229 -18.18 -6.60 6.62
N LEU A 230 -19.46 -6.33 6.33
CA LEU A 230 -19.95 -5.17 5.58
C LEU A 230 -20.73 -4.17 6.47
N ASN A 231 -20.28 -3.96 7.70
CA ASN A 231 -21.03 -3.23 8.72
C ASN A 231 -20.64 -1.73 8.82
N ALA A 232 -21.52 -0.91 9.39
CA ALA A 232 -21.28 0.51 9.68
C ALA A 232 -20.94 1.40 8.46
N ASN A 233 -21.19 0.92 7.24
CA ASN A 233 -21.20 1.79 6.06
C ASN A 233 -22.54 2.53 5.98
N ILE A 234 -22.59 3.70 5.33
CA ILE A 234 -23.90 4.34 5.04
C ILE A 234 -24.70 3.42 4.10
N PHE A 235 -24.05 2.94 3.04
CA PHE A 235 -24.54 1.85 2.21
C PHE A 235 -23.49 0.75 2.16
N ALA A 236 -23.81 -0.44 2.65
CA ALA A 236 -22.93 -1.60 2.60
C ALA A 236 -22.65 -2.03 1.16
N LEU A 237 -23.70 -2.06 0.32
CA LEU A 237 -23.57 -2.41 -1.08
C LEU A 237 -24.51 -1.55 -1.94
N ARG A 238 -23.99 -1.02 -3.04
CA ARG A 238 -24.76 -0.32 -4.06
C ARG A 238 -24.64 -1.07 -5.39
N LEU A 239 -25.77 -1.55 -5.90
CA LEU A 239 -25.84 -2.27 -7.17
C LEU A 239 -26.18 -1.30 -8.30
N ASN A 240 -25.36 -1.30 -9.36
CA ASN A 240 -25.51 -0.44 -10.53
C ASN A 240 -25.54 -1.21 -11.85
N VAL A 241 -26.05 -2.45 -11.80
CA VAL A 241 -26.12 -3.41 -12.91
C VAL A 241 -27.54 -3.86 -13.16
N LYS A 242 -27.87 -4.22 -14.40
CA LYS A 242 -29.21 -4.67 -14.80
C LYS A 242 -29.52 -6.13 -14.42
N PHE A 243 -28.53 -6.89 -13.99
CA PHE A 243 -28.69 -8.29 -13.59
C PHE A 243 -28.68 -8.41 -12.07
N ASN A 244 -29.29 -9.49 -11.57
CA ASN A 244 -29.26 -9.79 -10.15
C ASN A 244 -27.87 -10.26 -9.72
N LEU A 245 -27.47 -9.91 -8.50
CA LEU A 245 -26.17 -10.29 -7.94
C LEU A 245 -26.38 -11.15 -6.69
N ILE A 246 -25.63 -12.24 -6.57
CA ILE A 246 -25.63 -13.09 -5.37
C ILE A 246 -24.47 -12.66 -4.48
N VAL A 247 -24.77 -12.26 -3.24
CA VAL A 247 -23.83 -11.68 -2.27
C VAL A 247 -23.99 -12.40 -0.92
N SER A 248 -23.83 -13.72 -0.94
CA SER A 248 -24.09 -14.58 0.21
C SER A 248 -22.88 -14.77 1.12
N ASN A 249 -23.16 -15.26 2.33
CA ASN A 249 -22.23 -15.56 3.41
C ASN A 249 -21.44 -14.34 3.88
N ASN A 250 -22.04 -13.15 3.84
CA ASN A 250 -21.47 -11.94 4.44
C ASN A 250 -22.15 -11.65 5.78
N TRP A 251 -21.44 -10.96 6.67
CA TRP A 251 -22.04 -10.33 7.84
C TRP A 251 -22.34 -8.87 7.51
N TRP A 252 -23.56 -8.43 7.76
CA TRP A 252 -24.02 -7.08 7.39
C TRP A 252 -24.05 -6.10 8.59
N GLY A 253 -23.62 -6.55 9.77
CA GLY A 253 -23.61 -5.76 11.01
C GLY A 253 -24.70 -6.15 12.00
N ASN A 254 -25.74 -6.83 11.54
CA ASN A 254 -26.83 -7.40 12.32
C ASN A 254 -27.44 -8.61 11.57
N SER A 255 -28.45 -9.24 12.17
CA SER A 255 -29.19 -10.36 11.60
C SER A 255 -30.65 -10.03 11.26
N ASP A 256 -31.05 -8.75 11.30
CA ASP A 256 -32.42 -8.32 10.97
C ASP A 256 -32.51 -8.03 9.46
N ALA A 257 -33.29 -8.83 8.74
CA ALA A 257 -33.41 -8.71 7.28
C ALA A 257 -33.87 -7.32 6.79
N THR A 258 -34.63 -6.58 7.61
CA THR A 258 -35.05 -5.20 7.29
C THR A 258 -33.87 -4.24 7.42
N GLU A 259 -33.09 -4.36 8.51
CA GLU A 259 -31.89 -3.54 8.68
C GLU A 259 -30.83 -3.84 7.62
N ILE A 260 -30.67 -5.11 7.23
CA ILE A 260 -29.78 -5.51 6.13
C ILE A 260 -30.25 -4.92 4.81
N ALA A 261 -31.55 -5.00 4.51
CA ALA A 261 -32.11 -4.42 3.28
C ALA A 261 -31.88 -2.90 3.21
N ASN A 262 -31.97 -2.17 4.33
CA ASN A 262 -31.79 -0.71 4.37
C ASN A 262 -30.38 -0.24 4.01
N VAL A 263 -29.36 -1.10 4.12
CA VAL A 263 -27.96 -0.77 3.77
C VAL A 263 -27.57 -1.26 2.37
N ILE A 264 -28.50 -1.88 1.64
CA ILE A 264 -28.32 -2.33 0.27
C ILE A 264 -29.12 -1.41 -0.65
N ILE A 265 -28.52 -0.96 -1.75
CA ILE A 265 -29.22 -0.24 -2.82
C ILE A 265 -29.33 -1.14 -4.04
N ASP A 266 -30.56 -1.54 -4.39
CA ASP A 266 -30.87 -2.39 -5.52
C ASP A 266 -32.19 -2.02 -6.22
N ALA A 267 -32.78 -2.94 -7.00
CA ALA A 267 -34.03 -2.70 -7.74
C ALA A 267 -35.26 -2.43 -6.86
N THR A 268 -35.18 -2.73 -5.57
CA THR A 268 -36.26 -2.46 -4.61
C THR A 268 -36.29 -1.00 -4.16
N ASP A 269 -35.15 -0.30 -4.22
CA ASP A 269 -34.95 1.09 -3.77
C ASP A 269 -35.24 2.12 -4.87
N ARG A 270 -36.47 2.10 -5.40
CA ARG A 270 -36.86 2.91 -6.58
C ARG A 270 -36.61 4.41 -6.47
N GLU A 271 -36.60 4.95 -5.26
CA GLU A 271 -36.37 6.37 -4.98
C GLU A 271 -34.88 6.74 -4.96
N LEU A 272 -33.99 5.74 -4.80
CA LEU A 272 -32.54 5.93 -4.64
C LEU A 272 -31.75 5.52 -5.91
N ILE A 273 -32.44 4.95 -6.90
CA ILE A 273 -31.86 4.56 -8.19
C ILE A 273 -32.27 5.51 -9.31
N THR A 274 -31.33 5.85 -10.19
CA THR A 274 -31.56 6.72 -11.36
C THR A 274 -31.70 5.93 -12.67
N LYS A 275 -31.48 4.62 -12.63
CA LYS A 275 -31.56 3.70 -13.77
C LYS A 275 -32.04 2.33 -13.30
N GLN A 276 -32.55 1.53 -14.22
CA GLN A 276 -32.92 0.15 -13.93
C GLN A 276 -31.69 -0.66 -13.52
N VAL A 277 -31.78 -1.27 -12.33
CA VAL A 277 -30.78 -2.20 -11.77
C VAL A 277 -31.46 -3.53 -11.42
N GLY A 278 -30.66 -4.54 -11.03
CA GLY A 278 -31.13 -5.85 -10.57
C GLY A 278 -31.33 -5.90 -9.05
N ILE A 279 -31.62 -7.10 -8.55
CA ILE A 279 -31.79 -7.40 -7.12
C ILE A 279 -30.51 -8.00 -6.54
N VAL A 280 -30.21 -7.68 -5.29
CA VAL A 280 -29.14 -8.31 -4.52
C VAL A 280 -29.74 -9.45 -3.69
N TYR A 281 -29.30 -10.68 -3.97
CA TYR A 281 -29.61 -11.85 -3.15
C TYR A 281 -28.51 -12.03 -2.10
N TYR A 282 -28.74 -11.53 -0.89
CA TYR A 282 -27.76 -11.54 0.20
C TYR A 282 -27.87 -12.77 1.13
N GLU A 283 -28.88 -13.61 0.95
CA GLU A 283 -29.04 -14.85 1.71
C GLU A 283 -28.25 -16.04 1.10
N PRO A 284 -27.76 -16.98 1.94
CA PRO A 284 -27.69 -16.88 3.39
C PRO A 284 -26.70 -15.77 3.81
N PHE A 285 -26.94 -15.12 4.95
CA PHE A 285 -25.98 -14.23 5.61
C PHE A 285 -25.56 -14.83 6.95
N THR A 286 -24.52 -14.30 7.60
CA THR A 286 -24.09 -14.75 8.93
C THR A 286 -24.70 -13.89 10.02
N ASP A 287 -25.04 -14.47 11.17
CA ASP A 287 -25.60 -13.72 12.31
C ASP A 287 -24.51 -12.96 13.10
N GLU A 288 -23.29 -13.48 13.07
CA GLU A 288 -22.14 -12.93 13.78
C GLU A 288 -21.07 -12.44 12.80
N ARG A 289 -20.22 -11.53 13.32
CA ARG A 289 -19.01 -11.06 12.66
C ARG A 289 -18.12 -12.24 12.29
N ILE A 290 -17.63 -12.24 11.05
CA ILE A 290 -16.69 -13.23 10.55
C ILE A 290 -15.32 -12.94 11.17
N ALA A 291 -14.86 -13.84 12.04
CA ALA A 291 -13.67 -13.63 12.87
C ALA A 291 -12.36 -13.65 12.07
N ASP A 292 -12.27 -14.43 11.00
CA ASP A 292 -11.07 -14.55 10.16
C ASP A 292 -11.06 -13.56 8.97
N ALA A 293 -12.00 -12.62 8.93
CA ALA A 293 -12.05 -11.54 7.96
C ALA A 293 -11.36 -10.26 8.48
N GLY A 294 -10.76 -9.53 7.54
CA GLY A 294 -10.00 -8.31 7.80
C GLY A 294 -8.50 -8.49 7.88
N PHE A 295 -7.83 -7.40 8.24
CA PHE A 295 -6.39 -7.37 8.47
C PHE A 295 -6.03 -8.26 9.68
N PRO A 296 -5.21 -9.31 9.48
CA PRO A 296 -5.03 -10.32 10.53
C PRO A 296 -3.94 -9.98 11.55
N TYR A 297 -3.26 -8.83 11.44
CA TYR A 297 -2.14 -8.44 12.30
C TYR A 297 -2.33 -7.08 13.00
N PRO A 298 -3.45 -6.86 13.74
CA PRO A 298 -3.80 -5.54 14.27
C PRO A 298 -2.71 -4.90 15.14
N THR A 299 -1.90 -5.70 15.85
CA THR A 299 -0.79 -5.21 16.67
C THR A 299 0.29 -4.45 15.88
N LEU A 300 0.37 -4.62 14.56
CA LEU A 300 1.30 -3.88 13.69
C LEU A 300 0.82 -2.46 13.36
N LEU A 301 -0.47 -2.17 13.56
CA LEU A 301 -1.03 -0.82 13.37
C LEU A 301 -0.82 0.06 14.61
N ASP A 302 -0.68 -0.56 15.79
CA ASP A 302 -0.50 0.15 17.07
C ASP A 302 0.96 0.54 17.34
N SER A 303 1.90 0.04 16.55
CA SER A 303 3.35 0.18 16.78
C SER A 303 3.98 1.47 16.21
N ASN A 304 3.20 2.38 15.63
CA ASN A 304 3.68 3.63 15.02
C ASN A 304 2.99 4.88 15.56
#